data_AF-A0AA41Z3J3-F1
#
_entry.id   AF-A0AA41Z3J3-F1
#
_cell.length_a   1.000
_cell.length_b   1.000
_cell.length_c   1.000
_cell.angle_alpha   90.00
_cell.angle_beta   90.00
_cell.angle_gamma   90.00
#
_symmetry.space_group_name_H-M   'P 1'
#
loop_
_entity.id
_entity.type
_entity.pdbx_description
1 polymer ?
#
loop_
_entity_poly.entity_id
_entity_poly.type
_entity_poly.pdbx_seq_one_letter_code
_entity_poly.pdbx_strand_id
1 'polypeptide(L)' 'MQASELFELAGLAVQAFAPGEEAIEFVRDNLDQVACIFTDLKLEGTTDGLEVVRYVLEALPSVPWC' A
#
# COMPACT_ATOMS: atom_id res chain seq x y z
N MET A 1 -16.26 -5.51 10.49
CA MET A 1 -14.84 -5.84 10.68
C MET A 1 -14.13 -5.45 9.41
N GLN A 2 -13.20 -4.51 9.50
CA GLN A 2 -12.42 -3.99 8.37
C GLN A 2 -11.19 -4.88 8.14
N ALA A 3 -10.62 -4.87 6.94
CA ALA A 3 -9.42 -5.66 6.63
C ALA A 3 -8.22 -5.24 7.52
N SER A 4 -8.11 -3.94 7.83
CA SER A 4 -7.09 -3.40 8.74
C SER A 4 -7.12 -4.05 10.11
N GLU A 5 -8.31 -4.20 10.71
CA GLU A 5 -8.48 -4.80 12.04
C GLU A 5 -8.01 -6.27 12.05
N LEU A 6 -8.23 -7.01 10.97
CA LEU A 6 -7.75 -8.39 10.84
C LEU A 6 -6.23 -8.49 10.78
N PHE A 7 -5.59 -7.58 10.03
CA PHE A 7 -4.13 -7.55 9.92
C PHE A 7 -3.47 -7.13 11.23
N GLU A 8 -4.04 -6.15 11.93
CA GLU A 8 -3.58 -5.75 13.26
C GLU A 8 -3.69 -6.91 14.27
N LEU A 9 -4.80 -7.66 14.25
CA LEU A 9 -4.96 -8.86 15.08
C LEU A 9 -3.95 -9.97 14.75
N ALA A 10 -3.47 -10.02 13.51
CA ALA A 10 -2.41 -10.93 13.09
C ALA A 10 -0.99 -10.44 13.48
N GLY A 11 -0.88 -9.28 14.14
CA GLY A 11 0.37 -8.69 14.57
C GLY A 11 1.09 -7.86 13.50
N LEU A 12 0.40 -7.50 12.42
CA LEU A 12 0.94 -6.62 11.38
C LEU A 12 0.65 -5.16 11.74
N ALA A 13 1.63 -4.27 11.50
CA ALA A 13 1.37 -2.84 11.49
C ALA A 13 0.63 -2.47 10.19
N VAL A 14 -0.51 -1.78 10.32
CA VAL A 14 -1.31 -1.33 9.19
C VAL A 14 -1.23 0.18 9.07
N GLN A 15 -0.88 0.66 7.89
CA GLN A 15 -0.93 2.08 7.55
C GLN A 15 -1.94 2.28 6.43
N ALA A 16 -2.92 3.14 6.66
CA ALA A 16 -3.98 3.46 5.70
C ALA A 16 -3.83 4.88 5.17
N PHE A 17 -4.13 5.05 3.89
CA PHE A 17 -4.09 6.33 3.17
C PHE A 17 -5.37 6.46 2.35
N ALA A 18 -5.88 7.69 2.20
CA ALA A 18 -6.99 7.97 1.29
C ALA A 18 -6.49 8.33 -0.12
N PRO A 19 -5.45 9.17 -0.28
CA PRO A 19 -4.83 9.44 -1.58
C PRO A 19 -3.75 8.40 -1.91
N GLY A 20 -3.64 8.02 -3.19
CA GLY A 20 -2.58 7.12 -3.64
C GLY A 20 -1.17 7.71 -3.53
N GLU A 21 -1.06 9.04 -3.62
CA GLU A 21 0.19 9.77 -3.52
C GLU A 21 0.85 9.60 -2.15
N GLU A 22 0.07 9.67 -1.07
CA GLU A 22 0.56 9.49 0.30
C GLU A 22 1.07 8.06 0.53
N ALA A 23 0.40 7.06 -0.07
CA ALA A 23 0.85 5.68 -0.01
C ALA A 23 2.20 5.48 -0.73
N ILE A 24 2.39 6.11 -1.88
CA ILE A 24 3.65 6.07 -2.63
C ILE A 24 4.79 6.71 -1.83
N GLU A 25 4.54 7.86 -1.20
CA GLU A 25 5.52 8.55 -0.36
C GLU A 25 5.92 7.68 0.85
N PHE A 26 4.94 7.07 1.53
CA PHE A 26 5.24 6.18 2.64
C PHE A 26 6.07 4.96 2.24
N VAL A 27 5.72 4.30 1.13
CA VAL A 27 6.50 3.15 0.63
C VAL A 27 7.92 3.56 0.29
N ARG A 28 8.11 4.73 -0.34
CA ARG A 28 9.44 5.26 -0.67
C ARG A 28 10.32 5.42 0.57
N ASP A 29 9.75 5.92 1.66
CA ASP A 29 10.49 6.20 2.89
C ASP A 29 10.71 4.95 3.77
N ASN A 30 9.99 3.85 3.49
CA ASN A 30 9.96 2.64 4.33
C ASN A 30 10.13 1.34 3.51
N LEU A 31 10.88 1.40 2.40
CA LEU A 31 10.99 0.32 1.41
C LEU A 31 11.32 -1.07 2.02
N ASP A 32 12.14 -1.11 3.06
CA ASP A 32 12.60 -2.32 3.73
C ASP A 32 11.62 -2.89 4.78
N GLN A 33 10.53 -2.16 5.05
CA GLN A 33 9.54 -2.49 6.10
C GLN A 33 8.15 -2.81 5.53
N VAL A 34 7.95 -2.67 4.22
CA VAL A 34 6.66 -2.98 3.57
C VAL A 34 6.59 -4.45 3.18
N ALA A 35 5.70 -5.20 3.84
CA ALA A 35 5.52 -6.62 3.57
C ALA A 35 4.45 -6.91 2.49
N CYS A 36 3.45 -6.04 2.32
CA CYS A 36 2.34 -6.21 1.39
C CYS A 36 1.62 -4.87 1.18
N ILE A 37 0.95 -4.72 0.03
CA ILE A 37 0.10 -3.57 -0.28
C ILE A 37 -1.29 -4.04 -0.72
N PHE A 38 -2.31 -3.33 -0.24
CA PHE A 38 -3.70 -3.46 -0.64
C PHE A 38 -4.17 -2.11 -1.17
N THR A 39 -4.76 -2.09 -2.36
CA THR A 39 -5.24 -0.83 -2.95
C THR A 39 -6.52 -1.05 -3.75
N ASP A 40 -7.45 -0.11 -3.63
CA ASP A 40 -8.59 -0.08 -4.54
C ASP A 40 -8.13 0.38 -5.92
N LEU A 41 -8.70 -0.19 -6.98
CA LEU A 41 -8.39 0.21 -8.36
C LEU A 41 -8.71 1.68 -8.63
N LYS A 42 -9.67 2.25 -7.89
CA LYS A 42 -10.05 3.66 -7.98
C LYS A 42 -9.82 4.31 -6.63
N LEU A 43 -8.95 5.30 -6.63
CA LEU A 43 -8.67 6.14 -5.47
C LEU A 43 -9.16 7.56 -5.73
N GLU A 44 -9.29 8.34 -4.66
CA GLU A 44 -9.50 9.78 -4.79
C GLU A 44 -8.18 10.46 -5.19
N GLY A 45 -8.27 11.52 -6.00
CA GLY A 45 -7.08 12.27 -6.45
C GLY A 45 -6.66 11.94 -7.89
N THR A 46 -5.36 12.05 -8.14
CA THR A 46 -4.77 11.89 -9.49
C THR A 46 -4.13 10.53 -9.72
N THR A 47 -3.68 9.87 -8.64
CA THR A 47 -3.06 8.55 -8.68
C THR A 47 -4.10 7.47 -8.40
N ASP A 48 -4.23 6.50 -9.30
CA ASP A 48 -5.09 5.33 -9.08
C ASP A 48 -4.32 4.12 -8.51
N GLY A 49 -5.05 3.06 -8.14
CA GLY A 49 -4.42 1.88 -7.51
C GLY A 49 -3.44 1.13 -8.43
N LEU A 50 -3.63 1.18 -9.75
CA LEU A 50 -2.69 0.55 -10.69
C LEU A 50 -1.37 1.31 -10.74
N GLU A 51 -1.42 2.63 -10.63
CA GLU A 51 -0.21 3.45 -10.55
C GLU A 51 0.57 3.23 -9.26
N VAL A 52 -0.13 3.05 -8.13
CA VAL A 52 0.49 2.65 -6.85
C VAL A 52 1.19 1.29 -7.00
N VAL A 53 0.51 0.29 -7.54
CA VAL A 53 1.09 -1.06 -7.76
C VAL A 53 2.31 -0.98 -8.69
N ARG A 54 2.22 -0.24 -9.79
CA ARG A 54 3.34 -0.07 -10.73
C ARG A 54 4.56 0.53 -10.03
N TYR A 55 4.36 1.61 -9.27
CA TYR A 55 5.45 2.25 -8.52
C TYR A 55 6.11 1.27 -7.54
N VAL A 56 5.29 0.53 -6.80
CA VAL A 56 5.77 -0.41 -5.79
C VAL A 56 6.54 -1.55 -6.45
N LEU A 57 6.06 -2.11 -7.55
CA LEU A 57 6.76 -3.19 -8.25
C LEU A 57 8.08 -2.74 -8.89
N GLU A 58 8.16 -1.48 -9.33
CA GLU A 58 9.42 -0.90 -9.82
C GLU A 58 10.45 -0.71 -8.68
N ALA A 59 9.99 -0.32 -7.48
CA ALA A 59 10.85 -0.10 -6.33
C ALA A 59 11.16 -1.37 -5.52
N LEU A 60 10.20 -2.29 -5.44
CA LEU A 60 10.18 -3.52 -4.63
C LEU A 60 9.58 -4.68 -5.45
N PRO A 61 10.36 -5.28 -6.37
CA PRO A 61 9.85 -6.29 -7.30
C PRO A 61 9.32 -7.56 -6.63
N SER A 62 9.68 -7.79 -5.36
CA SER A 62 9.30 -8.97 -4.58
C SER A 62 8.12 -8.75 -3.63
N VAL A 63 7.59 -7.52 -3.50
CA VAL A 63 6.47 -7.25 -2.60
C VAL A 63 5.16 -7.76 -3.20
N PRO A 64 4.41 -8.62 -2.48
CA PRO A 64 3.05 -9.01 -2.86
C PRO A 64 2.09 -7.82 -2.88
N TRP A 65 1.19 -7.80 -3.86
CA TRP A 65 0.10 -6.82 -3.96
C TRP A 65 -1.22 -7.52 -4.22
N CYS A 66 -2.29 -6.97 -3.65
CA CYS A 66 -3.65 -7.50 -3.72
C CYS A 66 -4.64 -6.43 -4.17
#